data_AF-A0A3D0CAK2-F1
#
_entry.id   AF-A0A3D0CAK2-F1
#
_cell.length_a   1.000
_cell.length_b   1.000
_cell.length_c   1.000
_cell.angle_alpha   90.00
_cell.angle_beta   90.00
_cell.angle_gamma   90.00
#
_symmetry.space_group_name_H-M   'P 1'
#
loop_
_entity.id
_entity.type
_entity.pdbx_description
1 polymer ?
#
loop_
_entity_poly.entity_id
_entity_poly.type
_entity_poly.pdbx_seq_one_letter_code
_entity_poly.pdbx_strand_id
1 'polypeptide(L)'
;KGISSLWARRKIEDLVDSLIVGANKDQVKSQVIATSLNHQIISPYTSFIAVEKQPDVSSLLAKNDLSSVKKSQNSAVKAHESLLVAMPQTSLDWQLQFLLGIALMLVSLVLMKIRNLAWFTSARLTNAQLASPRLTNKAFIPK
;
A
#
# COMPACT_ATOMS: atom_id res chain seq x y z
N LYS A 1 -3.34 -8.80 -13.00
CA LYS A 1 -3.21 -10.27 -12.83
C LYS A 1 -4.45 -10.96 -12.23
N GLY A 2 -5.36 -10.26 -11.54
CA GLY A 2 -6.52 -10.91 -10.90
C GLY A 2 -7.62 -11.42 -11.85
N ILE A 3 -7.88 -10.71 -12.95
CA ILE A 3 -9.03 -11.00 -13.84
C ILE A 3 -8.85 -12.33 -14.58
N SER A 4 -7.63 -12.65 -15.03
CA SER A 4 -7.33 -13.90 -15.74
C SER A 4 -7.46 -15.12 -14.83
N SER A 5 -7.02 -15.02 -13.57
CA SER A 5 -7.16 -16.10 -12.57
C SER A 5 -8.63 -16.35 -12.23
N LEU A 6 -9.42 -15.28 -12.09
CA LEU A 6 -10.85 -15.36 -11.82
C LEU A 6 -11.62 -15.97 -12.99
N TRP A 7 -11.32 -15.57 -14.22
CA TRP A 7 -11.89 -16.20 -15.42
C TRP A 7 -11.54 -17.69 -15.49
N ALA A 8 -10.29 -18.05 -15.23
CA ALA A 8 -9.84 -19.44 -15.31
C ALA A 8 -10.52 -20.34 -14.28
N ARG A 9 -10.77 -19.85 -13.04
CA ARG A 9 -11.55 -20.59 -12.04
C ARG A 9 -12.98 -20.85 -12.50
N ARG A 10 -13.69 -19.81 -12.97
CA ARG A 10 -15.06 -19.96 -13.49
C ARG A 10 -15.12 -20.91 -14.67
N LYS A 11 -14.13 -20.84 -15.57
CA LYS A 11 -14.06 -21.74 -16.72
C LYS A 11 -13.92 -23.21 -16.30
N ILE A 12 -13.14 -23.49 -15.25
CA ILE A 12 -13.02 -24.84 -14.69
C ILE A 12 -14.33 -25.29 -14.05
N GLU A 13 -15.01 -24.40 -13.31
CA GLU A 13 -16.33 -24.68 -12.71
C GLU A 13 -17.35 -25.06 -13.79
N ASP A 14 -17.50 -24.24 -14.84
CA ASP A 14 -18.41 -24.52 -15.97
C ASP A 14 -18.13 -25.88 -16.64
N LEU A 15 -16.85 -26.22 -16.80
CA LEU A 15 -16.42 -27.48 -17.39
C LEU A 15 -16.77 -28.67 -16.51
N VAL A 16 -16.56 -28.56 -15.20
CA VAL A 16 -16.91 -29.61 -14.24
C VAL A 16 -18.42 -29.76 -14.13
N ASP A 17 -19.18 -28.67 -14.12
CA ASP A 17 -20.65 -28.70 -14.10
C ASP A 17 -21.22 -29.35 -15.37
N SER A 18 -20.57 -29.17 -16.52
CA SER A 18 -20.96 -29.84 -17.76
C SER A 18 -20.92 -31.38 -17.65
N LEU A 19 -20.10 -31.94 -16.73
CA LEU A 19 -20.10 -33.39 -16.46
C LEU A 19 -21.44 -33.86 -15.87
N ILE A 20 -22.11 -33.01 -15.08
CA ILE A 20 -23.42 -33.31 -14.48
C ILE A 20 -24.49 -33.40 -15.57
N VAL A 21 -24.35 -32.60 -16.64
CA VAL A 21 -25.25 -32.57 -17.80
C VAL A 21 -24.98 -33.74 -18.78
N GLY A 22 -23.96 -34.56 -18.52
CA GLY A 22 -23.62 -35.73 -19.34
C GLY A 22 -22.56 -35.47 -20.42
N ALA A 23 -21.76 -34.41 -20.29
CA ALA A 23 -20.63 -34.18 -21.18
C ALA A 23 -19.58 -35.28 -21.08
N ASN A 24 -18.80 -35.47 -22.16
CA ASN A 24 -17.74 -36.47 -22.19
C ASN A 24 -16.65 -36.16 -21.14
N LYS A 25 -16.47 -37.09 -20.21
CA LYS A 25 -15.57 -36.96 -19.06
C LYS A 25 -14.11 -36.75 -19.44
N ASP A 26 -13.62 -37.44 -20.46
CA ASP A 26 -12.22 -37.39 -20.88
C ASP A 26 -11.89 -36.04 -21.54
N GLN A 27 -12.82 -35.54 -22.34
CA GLN A 27 -12.69 -34.23 -22.98
C GLN A 27 -12.66 -33.09 -21.95
N VAL A 28 -13.58 -33.13 -20.98
CA VAL A 28 -13.63 -32.14 -19.89
C VAL A 28 -12.36 -32.18 -19.05
N LYS A 29 -11.91 -33.39 -18.65
CA LYS A 29 -10.68 -33.56 -17.86
C LYS A 29 -9.48 -32.92 -18.57
N SER A 30 -9.33 -33.18 -19.87
CA SER A 30 -8.26 -32.60 -20.69
C SER A 30 -8.30 -31.06 -20.69
N GLN A 31 -9.49 -30.48 -20.89
CA GLN A 31 -9.68 -29.02 -20.89
C GLN A 31 -9.42 -28.38 -19.52
N VAL A 32 -9.82 -29.03 -18.43
CA VAL A 32 -9.55 -28.55 -17.07
C VAL A 32 -8.05 -28.54 -16.77
N ILE A 33 -7.34 -29.61 -17.13
CA ILE A 33 -5.88 -29.70 -16.94
C ILE A 33 -5.17 -28.63 -17.78
N ALA A 34 -5.54 -28.45 -19.05
CA ALA A 34 -4.95 -27.43 -19.92
C ALA A 34 -5.16 -26.01 -19.35
N THR A 35 -6.37 -25.71 -18.87
CA THR A 35 -6.70 -24.40 -18.28
C THR A 35 -5.92 -24.16 -16.99
N SER A 36 -5.81 -25.18 -16.14
CA SER A 36 -5.06 -25.15 -14.88
C SER A 36 -3.56 -24.88 -15.10
N LEU A 37 -2.95 -25.55 -16.07
CA LEU A 37 -1.54 -25.39 -16.39
C LEU A 37 -1.23 -24.01 -16.99
N ASN A 38 -2.08 -23.52 -17.90
CA ASN A 38 -1.88 -22.23 -18.57
C ASN A 38 -1.95 -21.05 -17.59
N HIS A 39 -2.91 -21.09 -16.66
CA HIS A 39 -3.12 -20.02 -15.69
C HIS A 39 -2.42 -20.24 -14.34
N GLN A 40 -1.69 -21.35 -14.17
CA GLN A 40 -1.04 -21.74 -12.92
C GLN A 40 -2.00 -21.70 -11.72
N ILE A 41 -3.16 -22.34 -11.88
CA ILE A 41 -4.18 -22.46 -10.82
C ILE A 41 -4.43 -23.93 -10.47
N ILE A 42 -4.86 -24.18 -9.24
CA ILE A 42 -5.20 -25.53 -8.75
C ILE A 42 -6.57 -25.95 -9.29
N SER A 43 -6.71 -27.21 -9.69
CA SER A 43 -7.97 -27.84 -10.13
C SER A 43 -8.19 -29.19 -9.44
N PRO A 44 -9.37 -29.83 -9.53
CA PRO A 44 -9.58 -31.18 -8.98
C PRO A 44 -8.62 -32.24 -9.55
N TYR A 45 -8.00 -31.98 -10.70
CA TYR A 45 -7.09 -32.91 -11.39
C TYR A 45 -5.61 -32.52 -11.26
N THR A 46 -5.26 -31.42 -10.58
CA THR A 46 -3.89 -30.91 -10.50
C THR A 46 -3.55 -30.43 -9.09
N SER A 47 -2.32 -30.71 -8.63
CA SER A 47 -1.82 -30.26 -7.32
C SER A 47 -0.41 -29.69 -7.48
N PHE A 48 -0.07 -28.67 -6.69
CA PHE A 48 1.28 -28.14 -6.65
C PHE A 48 2.14 -28.97 -5.70
N ILE A 49 3.29 -29.42 -6.21
CA ILE A 49 4.28 -30.16 -5.45
C ILE A 49 5.52 -29.27 -5.34
N ALA A 50 5.89 -28.92 -4.12
CA ALA A 50 7.14 -28.22 -3.86
C ALA A 50 8.28 -29.23 -3.79
N VAL A 51 9.15 -29.21 -4.79
CA VAL A 51 10.40 -30.01 -4.78
C VAL A 51 11.51 -29.13 -4.24
N GLU A 52 12.10 -29.52 -3.11
CA GLU A 52 13.28 -28.85 -2.56
C GLU A 52 14.45 -28.99 -3.53
N LYS A 53 14.95 -27.85 -4.03
CA LYS A 53 16.17 -27.83 -4.84
C LYS A 53 17.36 -27.71 -3.90
N GLN A 54 18.08 -28.81 -3.69
CA GLN A 54 19.35 -28.77 -2.98
C GLN A 54 20.33 -27.90 -3.78
N PRO A 55 20.96 -26.89 -3.17
CA PRO A 55 21.96 -26.09 -3.86
C PRO A 55 23.18 -26.98 -4.17
N ASP A 56 23.66 -26.92 -5.42
CA ASP A 56 24.92 -27.54 -5.82
C ASP A 56 26.07 -26.89 -5.03
N VAL A 57 26.47 -27.53 -3.93
CA VAL A 57 27.64 -27.13 -3.14
C VAL A 57 28.98 -27.46 -3.85
N SER A 58 28.90 -27.98 -5.07
CA SER A 58 30.02 -28.58 -5.81
C SER A 58 31.09 -27.60 -6.28
N SER A 59 30.79 -26.30 -6.45
CA SER A 59 31.78 -25.33 -6.98
C SER A 59 32.55 -24.54 -5.92
N LEU A 60 32.08 -24.49 -4.67
CA LEU A 60 32.75 -23.76 -3.57
C LEU A 60 33.50 -24.67 -2.59
N LEU A 61 33.18 -25.97 -2.54
CA LEU A 61 33.85 -26.95 -1.67
C LEU A 61 34.96 -27.75 -2.34
N ALA A 62 35.07 -27.73 -3.67
CA ALA A 62 36.12 -28.49 -4.39
C ALA A 62 37.56 -27.97 -4.18
N LYS A 63 37.75 -26.89 -3.40
CA LYS A 63 39.07 -26.31 -3.13
C LYS A 63 39.51 -26.37 -1.66
N ASN A 64 38.69 -26.95 -0.77
CA ASN A 64 39.00 -26.95 0.66
C ASN A 64 38.90 -28.37 1.20
N ASP A 65 40.04 -29.06 1.13
CA ASP A 65 40.37 -30.30 1.86
C ASP A 65 40.26 -30.11 3.37
N LEU A 66 39.06 -30.22 3.93
CA LEU A 66 38.89 -30.22 5.39
C LEU A 66 37.76 -31.18 5.76
N SER A 67 38.18 -32.36 6.15
CA SER A 67 37.41 -33.33 6.90
C SER A 67 36.65 -32.70 8.08
N SER A 68 35.42 -33.19 8.27
CA SER A 68 34.69 -33.12 9.54
C SER A 68 34.34 -31.73 10.08
N VAL A 69 33.28 -31.13 9.54
CA VAL A 69 32.40 -30.28 10.38
C VAL A 69 30.94 -30.67 10.14
N LYS A 70 30.50 -31.60 11.00
CA LYS A 70 29.11 -31.86 11.34
C LYS A 70 28.46 -30.53 11.77
N LYS A 71 27.70 -29.85 10.91
CA LYS A 71 26.93 -28.66 11.32
C LYS A 71 25.73 -28.41 10.42
N SER A 72 24.55 -28.79 10.89
CA SER A 72 23.33 -28.01 10.69
C SER A 72 22.25 -28.49 11.66
N GLN A 73 22.47 -28.25 12.94
CA GLN A 73 21.39 -28.07 13.91
C GLN A 73 21.54 -26.63 14.39
N ASN A 74 20.43 -25.88 14.36
CA ASN A 74 20.28 -24.48 14.81
C ASN A 74 20.47 -23.40 13.72
N SER A 75 19.59 -23.41 12.72
CA SER A 75 19.23 -22.21 11.95
C SER A 75 18.07 -21.41 12.59
N ALA A 76 17.64 -21.78 13.80
CA ALA A 76 16.53 -21.12 14.50
C ALA A 76 16.91 -19.80 15.20
N VAL A 77 18.21 -19.52 15.41
CA VAL A 77 18.64 -18.35 16.20
C VAL A 77 18.95 -17.12 15.35
N LYS A 78 19.20 -17.27 14.04
CA LYS A 78 19.46 -16.13 13.14
C LYS A 78 18.20 -15.42 12.60
N ALA A 79 17.01 -15.85 13.01
CA ALA A 79 15.74 -15.23 12.59
C ALA A 79 15.42 -13.90 13.29
N HIS A 80 16.20 -13.48 14.29
CA HIS A 80 15.91 -12.31 15.13
C HIS A 80 16.52 -11.00 14.57
N GLU A 81 17.62 -11.08 13.80
CA GLU A 81 18.20 -9.90 13.13
C GLU A 81 17.52 -9.57 11.79
N SER A 82 16.85 -10.54 11.16
CA SER A 82 16.06 -10.33 9.96
C SER A 82 14.63 -9.88 10.25
N LEU A 83 14.28 -9.44 11.45
CA LEU A 83 13.01 -8.75 11.72
C LEU A 83 13.08 -7.25 11.42
N LEU A 84 14.25 -6.73 11.02
CA LEU A 84 14.35 -5.48 10.27
C LEU A 84 14.03 -5.67 8.78
N VAL A 85 13.67 -6.90 8.35
CA VAL A 85 13.19 -7.19 7.00
C VAL A 85 11.87 -6.46 6.77
N ALA A 86 11.93 -5.50 5.86
CA ALA A 86 10.82 -5.02 5.06
C ALA A 86 9.54 -4.81 5.87
N MET A 87 9.43 -3.64 6.49
CA MET A 87 8.13 -3.13 6.91
C MET A 87 7.17 -3.26 5.71
N PRO A 88 6.00 -3.90 5.87
CA PRO A 88 5.08 -4.11 4.77
C PRO A 88 4.75 -2.74 4.17
N GLN A 89 5.06 -2.60 2.89
CA GLN A 89 4.71 -1.42 2.10
C GLN A 89 3.18 -1.37 2.02
N THR A 90 2.58 -0.70 3.00
CA THR A 90 1.13 -0.60 3.11
C THR A 90 0.61 0.10 1.86
N SER A 91 -0.49 -0.42 1.30
CA SER A 91 -1.14 0.02 0.06
C SER A 91 -1.83 1.40 0.18
N LEU A 92 -1.19 2.34 0.86
CA LEU A 92 -1.71 3.65 1.26
C LEU A 92 -1.74 4.68 0.13
N ASP A 93 -1.42 4.35 -1.12
CA ASP A 93 -1.31 5.35 -2.19
C ASP A 93 -2.57 6.24 -2.34
N TRP A 94 -3.76 5.64 -2.48
CA TRP A 94 -5.00 6.41 -2.67
C TRP A 94 -5.52 7.06 -1.38
N GLN A 95 -5.35 6.37 -0.24
CA GLN A 95 -5.87 6.83 1.05
C GLN A 95 -5.01 7.97 1.62
N LEU A 96 -3.70 7.96 1.35
CA LEU A 96 -2.79 9.04 1.73
C LEU A 96 -3.03 10.27 0.84
N GLN A 97 -3.28 10.11 -0.47
CA GLN A 97 -3.70 11.20 -1.35
C GLN A 97 -5.03 11.84 -0.88
N PHE A 98 -6.00 11.02 -0.48
CA PHE A 98 -7.28 11.51 0.03
C PHE A 98 -7.14 12.26 1.37
N LEU A 99 -6.37 11.69 2.32
CA LEU A 99 -6.12 12.31 3.62
C LEU A 99 -5.34 13.62 3.48
N LEU A 100 -4.36 13.67 2.58
CA LEU A 100 -3.60 14.88 2.28
C LEU A 100 -4.48 15.97 1.66
N GLY A 101 -5.43 15.60 0.80
CA GLY A 101 -6.43 16.51 0.25
C GLY A 101 -7.30 17.13 1.34
N ILE A 102 -7.81 16.33 2.28
CA ILE A 102 -8.60 16.81 3.43
C ILE A 102 -7.75 17.72 4.32
N ALA A 103 -6.50 17.36 4.59
CA ALA A 103 -5.58 18.18 5.37
C ALA A 103 -5.36 19.55 4.73
N LEU A 104 -5.12 19.62 3.41
CA LEU A 104 -4.99 20.89 2.69
C LEU A 104 -6.29 21.73 2.73
N MET A 105 -7.44 21.07 2.58
CA MET A 105 -8.74 21.74 2.63
C MET A 105 -8.99 22.39 4.02
N LEU A 106 -8.62 21.70 5.10
CA LEU A 106 -8.71 22.25 6.46
C LEU A 106 -7.75 23.43 6.67
N VAL A 107 -6.50 23.31 6.21
CA VAL A 107 -5.51 24.41 6.31
C VAL A 107 -6.00 25.66 5.58
N SER A 108 -6.58 25.49 4.38
CA SER A 108 -7.16 26.59 3.60
C SER A 108 -8.29 27.31 4.34
N LEU A 109 -9.20 26.55 4.97
CA LEU A 109 -10.29 27.12 5.76
C LEU A 109 -9.78 27.98 6.93
N VAL A 110 -8.75 27.50 7.64
CA VAL A 110 -8.15 28.21 8.77
C VAL A 110 -7.51 29.52 8.31
N LEU A 111 -6.72 29.49 7.23
CA LEU A 111 -6.11 30.69 6.66
C LEU A 111 -7.15 31.72 6.23
N MET A 112 -8.25 31.28 5.61
CA MET A 112 -9.33 32.18 5.20
C MET A 112 -10.00 32.86 6.41
N LYS A 113 -10.22 32.11 7.51
CA LYS A 113 -10.80 32.66 8.74
C LYS A 113 -9.86 33.67 9.41
N ILE A 114 -8.56 33.39 9.46
CA ILE A 114 -7.55 34.29 10.02
C ILE A 114 -7.47 35.59 9.21
N ARG A 115 -7.44 35.48 7.88
CA ARG A 115 -7.45 36.64 6.97
C ARG A 115 -8.70 37.49 7.15
N ASN A 116 -9.87 36.86 7.26
CA ASN A 116 -11.13 37.56 7.47
C ASN A 116 -11.13 38.31 8.80
N LEU A 117 -10.69 37.66 9.88
CA LEU A 117 -10.63 38.28 11.21
C LEU A 117 -9.62 39.44 11.26
N ALA A 118 -8.45 39.28 10.62
CA ALA A 118 -7.44 40.34 10.50
C ALA A 118 -7.93 41.54 9.68
N TRP A 119 -8.72 41.30 8.63
CA TRP A 119 -9.38 42.37 7.88
C TRP A 119 -10.41 43.11 8.74
N PHE A 120 -11.24 42.39 9.51
CA PHE A 120 -12.21 43.00 10.42
C PHE A 120 -11.56 43.82 11.55
N THR A 121 -10.46 43.34 12.13
CA THR A 121 -9.78 44.07 13.21
C THR A 121 -9.08 45.32 12.70
N SER A 122 -8.41 45.25 11.54
CA SER A 122 -7.79 46.43 10.92
C SER A 122 -8.82 47.48 10.47
N ALA A 123 -10.00 47.06 9.97
CA ALA A 123 -11.12 47.94 9.65
C ALA A 123 -11.72 48.61 10.91
N ARG A 124 -11.73 47.93 12.06
CA ARG A 124 -12.17 48.53 13.34
C ARG A 124 -11.20 49.58 13.87
N LEU A 125 -9.89 49.37 13.74
CA LEU A 125 -8.87 50.29 14.26
C LEU A 125 -8.81 51.60 13.46
N THR A 126 -9.05 51.54 12.15
CA THR A 126 -9.08 52.73 11.28
C THR A 126 -10.29 53.63 11.58
N ASN A 127 -11.47 53.05 11.88
CA ASN A 127 -12.65 53.83 12.28
C ASN A 127 -12.52 54.49 13.66
N ALA A 128 -11.73 53.91 14.57
CA ALA A 128 -11.49 54.50 15.89
C ALA A 128 -10.55 55.72 15.85
N GLN A 129 -9.61 55.77 14.89
CA GLN A 129 -8.68 56.88 14.72
C GLN A 129 -9.35 58.16 14.19
N LEU A 130 -10.42 58.04 13.38
CA LEU A 130 -11.23 59.16 12.88
C LEU A 130 -12.14 59.81 13.95
N ALA A 131 -12.28 59.20 15.14
CA ALA A 131 -13.13 59.69 16.22
C ALA A 131 -12.39 60.52 17.28
N SER A 132 -11.11 60.88 17.06
CA SER A 132 -10.39 61.79 17.95
C SER A 132 -10.66 63.25 17.55
N PRO A 133 -11.39 64.06 18.35
CA PRO A 133 -11.47 65.48 18.11
C PRO A 133 -10.09 66.05 18.37
N ARG A 134 -9.46 66.52 17.29
CA ARG A 134 -8.24 67.34 17.29
C ARG A 134 -8.53 68.57 18.16
N LEU A 135 -8.23 68.50 19.46
CA LEU A 135 -8.35 69.65 20.34
C LEU A 135 -7.34 70.69 19.87
N THR A 136 -7.91 71.71 19.26
CA THR A 136 -7.26 72.85 18.65
C THR A 136 -6.46 73.58 19.73
N ASN A 137 -5.16 73.64 19.50
CA ASN A 137 -4.24 74.59 20.07
C ASN A 137 -4.88 75.99 20.07
N LYS A 138 -5.28 76.50 21.24
CA LYS A 138 -5.62 77.91 21.43
C LYS A 138 -4.43 78.56 22.12
N ALA A 139 -3.69 79.30 21.31
CA ALA A 139 -2.67 80.25 21.72
C ALA A 139 -3.24 81.37 22.62
N PHE A 140 -2.31 82.10 23.27
CA PHE A 140 -2.42 83.53 23.69
C PHE A 140 -3.13 83.74 25.07
N ILE A 141 -2.62 84.46 26.09
CA ILE A 141 -1.82 85.70 26.21
C ILE A 141 -1.10 85.76 27.59
N PRO A 142 0.09 86.36 27.72
CA PRO A 142 0.73 86.67 29.01
C PRO A 142 0.33 88.05 29.57
N LYS A 143 0.22 88.16 30.91
CA LYS A 143 0.55 89.35 31.70
C LYS A 143 0.99 88.92 33.10
#